data_AF-A0A1U8MZR1-F1
#
_entry.id   AF-A0A1U8MZR1-F1
#
_cell.length_a   1.000
_cell.length_b   1.000
_cell.length_c   1.000
_cell.angle_alpha   90.00
_cell.angle_beta   90.00
_cell.angle_gamma   90.00
#
_symmetry.space_group_name_H-M   'P 1'
#
loop_
_entity.id
_entity.type
_entity.pdbx_description
1 polymer ?
#
loop_
_entity_poly.entity_id
_entity_poly.type
_entity_poly.pdbx_seq_one_letter_code
_entity_poly.pdbx_strand_id
1 'polypeptide(L)'
;MEESNNYDHQHPLLLILNQEQLIDYQSGVTDCSRCGEKASAPCFCCAQHCGFYLHKVCAEAPLELNHPFHQDHPLILMQKPPDSDSDSDSDSDSDSDGECICECICDFCDERCEEFIYHCCCGLDFHIKCALFTFNIAENNLKELEHVTLQHPLISTENGTEELEDVSKCLGCWEPLAKYTHFSPDCGFNLHEKCTKLPFKLNHVWHRKHPLVLQFNSQRLSCKICGETSRMGSGFVYGCSACKFVVHIECASQSPLQVIKSTNHEHPFTVFLRQVPFTCDACGTEGNHVAYTCGTCNIIIHKNCISLPRIIKSKWHDHRLLHTYFHHIEDFRVLDCIICHDEVNTEHGSYYCSKCTAIFHVKCVMKDKDSYEIVENEDEESPNEFVSSITKVLEWNDVGEATVIEHSMHIHHLTLGDRVGEYVNKCCDGCRLPISASFYYCTQCDFFLHKVCAELPKVKHVWHHRCRPALVLTSNEVFECVRCLCLSNAFAYKCEECEQCTCLRCIIALTPGARTCLGHKHPLLFYTEYKGRCVACGKDDITGLFRCKDCNFSLDHKCFSLPIRSQHRNDKHLLSLASHDDNRYSESHF
;
A
#
# COMPACT_ATOMS: atom_id res chain seq x y z
N MET A 1 -47.99 -31.15 16.95
CA MET A 1 -47.73 -30.54 15.64
C MET A 1 -47.34 -29.11 15.95
N GLU A 2 -46.05 -28.84 16.06
CA GLU A 2 -45.55 -27.47 16.11
C GLU A 2 -45.43 -27.02 14.66
N GLU A 3 -46.23 -26.04 14.26
CA GLU A 3 -46.12 -25.40 12.95
C GLU A 3 -44.85 -24.54 12.95
N SER A 4 -43.78 -25.05 12.35
CA SER A 4 -42.62 -24.23 12.03
C SER A 4 -43.00 -23.26 10.91
N ASN A 5 -42.77 -21.96 11.14
CA ASN A 5 -42.94 -20.91 10.14
C ASN A 5 -41.90 -21.09 9.01
N ASN A 6 -42.21 -21.98 8.08
CA ASN A 6 -41.40 -22.20 6.88
C ASN A 6 -41.85 -21.18 5.84
N TYR A 7 -41.06 -20.11 5.67
CA TYR A 7 -41.19 -19.15 4.56
C TYR A 7 -41.65 -19.87 3.28
N ASP A 8 -42.90 -19.62 2.91
CA ASP A 8 -43.55 -19.99 1.65
C ASP A 8 -43.58 -21.46 1.22
N HIS A 9 -43.25 -22.43 2.08
CA HIS A 9 -43.44 -23.85 1.76
C HIS A 9 -44.80 -24.37 2.23
N GLN A 10 -45.69 -24.68 1.27
CA GLN A 10 -47.09 -25.03 1.55
C GLN A 10 -47.33 -26.51 1.88
N HIS A 11 -46.34 -27.39 1.68
CA HIS A 11 -46.49 -28.82 1.95
C HIS A 11 -46.06 -29.17 3.38
N PRO A 12 -46.70 -30.18 4.01
CA PRO A 12 -46.28 -30.65 5.33
C PRO A 12 -44.89 -31.28 5.27
N LEU A 13 -44.08 -31.00 6.28
CA LEU A 13 -42.73 -31.54 6.42
C LEU A 13 -42.70 -32.74 7.37
N LEU A 14 -41.91 -33.75 7.03
CA LEU A 14 -41.63 -34.93 7.83
C LEU A 14 -40.22 -34.82 8.42
N LEU A 15 -40.08 -35.10 9.72
CA LEU A 15 -38.79 -35.15 10.38
C LEU A 15 -38.14 -36.52 10.16
N ILE A 16 -36.96 -36.50 9.54
CA ILE A 16 -36.09 -37.65 9.33
C ILE A 16 -34.97 -37.60 10.37
N LEU A 17 -34.80 -38.67 11.15
CA LEU A 17 -33.86 -38.68 12.28
C LEU A 17 -32.50 -39.29 11.93
N ASN A 18 -32.48 -40.28 11.04
CA ASN A 18 -31.28 -41.06 10.72
C ASN A 18 -31.03 -41.10 9.20
N GLN A 19 -29.77 -41.28 8.81
CA GLN A 19 -29.35 -41.26 7.41
C GLN A 19 -29.99 -42.40 6.58
N GLU A 20 -30.24 -43.56 7.17
CA GLU A 20 -30.91 -44.69 6.51
C GLU A 20 -32.33 -44.32 6.04
N GLN A 21 -33.10 -43.64 6.89
CA GLN A 21 -34.43 -43.13 6.54
C GLN A 21 -34.37 -42.05 5.46
N LEU A 22 -33.28 -41.28 5.42
CA LEU A 22 -33.08 -40.26 4.39
C LEU A 22 -32.81 -40.91 3.03
N ILE A 23 -32.03 -41.98 2.99
CA ILE A 23 -31.70 -42.74 1.76
C ILE A 23 -32.98 -43.36 1.15
N ASP A 24 -33.90 -43.86 1.97
CA ASP A 24 -35.18 -44.43 1.51
C ASP A 24 -36.10 -43.39 0.83
N TYR A 25 -35.90 -42.11 1.12
CA TYR A 25 -36.70 -40.99 0.60
C TYR A 25 -35.99 -40.22 -0.54
N GLN A 26 -34.75 -40.58 -0.91
CA GLN A 26 -33.92 -39.84 -1.87
C GLN A 26 -34.24 -40.23 -3.33
N SER A 27 -34.44 -39.22 -4.20
CA SER A 27 -34.46 -39.38 -5.66
C SER A 27 -33.42 -38.51 -6.41
N GLY A 28 -32.39 -37.98 -5.73
CA GLY A 28 -31.40 -37.09 -6.34
C GLY A 28 -30.51 -36.34 -5.34
N VAL A 29 -29.81 -35.29 -5.81
CA VAL A 29 -29.07 -34.34 -4.95
C VAL A 29 -30.09 -33.53 -4.16
N THR A 30 -29.95 -33.52 -2.83
CA THR A 30 -30.93 -32.98 -1.88
C THR A 30 -30.25 -31.92 -1.03
N ASP A 31 -30.10 -30.73 -1.59
CA ASP A 31 -29.52 -29.60 -0.85
C ASP A 31 -30.59 -28.94 0.03
N CYS A 32 -30.15 -28.42 1.17
CA CYS A 32 -31.00 -27.73 2.11
C CYS A 32 -31.46 -26.41 1.52
N SER A 33 -32.77 -26.22 1.36
CA SER A 33 -33.40 -25.05 0.74
C SER A 33 -33.23 -23.73 1.52
N ARG A 34 -32.46 -23.73 2.62
CA ARG A 34 -32.11 -22.54 3.39
C ARG A 34 -30.62 -22.22 3.37
N CYS A 35 -29.74 -23.22 3.42
CA CYS A 35 -28.29 -22.98 3.47
C CYS A 35 -27.53 -23.47 2.24
N GLY A 36 -28.19 -24.09 1.26
CA GLY A 36 -27.56 -24.58 0.02
C GLY A 36 -26.70 -25.84 0.19
N GLU A 37 -26.40 -26.24 1.44
CA GLU A 37 -25.57 -27.40 1.73
C GLU A 37 -26.33 -28.72 1.64
N LYS A 38 -25.62 -29.81 1.32
CA LYS A 38 -26.19 -31.17 1.27
C LYS A 38 -26.96 -31.52 2.55
N ALA A 39 -28.20 -31.96 2.39
CA ALA A 39 -29.03 -32.37 3.52
C ALA A 39 -28.44 -33.61 4.20
N SER A 40 -28.34 -33.55 5.53
CA SER A 40 -27.92 -34.64 6.41
C SER A 40 -28.95 -34.81 7.52
N ALA A 41 -29.13 -36.05 8.00
CA ALA A 41 -30.01 -36.30 9.13
C ALA A 41 -29.38 -35.76 10.44
N PRO A 42 -30.16 -35.18 11.36
CA PRO A 42 -31.61 -34.99 11.29
C PRO A 42 -32.04 -33.80 10.40
N CYS A 43 -33.05 -34.01 9.55
CA CYS A 43 -33.57 -32.99 8.64
C CYS A 43 -35.09 -33.12 8.44
N PHE A 44 -35.71 -32.04 7.96
CA PHE A 44 -37.09 -32.03 7.51
C PHE A 44 -37.14 -32.20 6.00
N CYS A 45 -38.01 -33.08 5.49
CA CYS A 45 -38.26 -33.23 4.06
C CYS A 45 -39.76 -33.04 3.75
N CYS A 46 -40.07 -32.56 2.55
CA CYS A 46 -41.45 -32.44 2.12
C CYS A 46 -42.12 -33.81 1.94
N ALA A 47 -43.28 -34.00 2.58
CA ALA A 47 -44.07 -35.24 2.49
C ALA A 47 -44.57 -35.54 1.06
N GLN A 48 -44.60 -34.54 0.18
CA GLN A 48 -44.99 -34.69 -1.23
C GLN A 48 -43.79 -34.92 -2.15
N HIS A 49 -42.57 -35.11 -1.60
CA HIS A 49 -41.35 -35.38 -2.36
C HIS A 49 -41.03 -34.34 -3.44
N CYS A 50 -41.38 -33.06 -3.21
CA CYS A 50 -41.12 -31.99 -4.18
C CYS A 50 -39.67 -31.47 -4.15
N GLY A 51 -38.73 -32.22 -3.55
CA GLY A 51 -37.33 -31.82 -3.46
C GLY A 51 -37.00 -30.77 -2.38
N PHE A 52 -37.94 -30.42 -1.50
CA PHE A 52 -37.69 -29.44 -0.43
C PHE A 52 -37.17 -30.12 0.84
N TYR A 53 -35.96 -29.71 1.26
CA TYR A 53 -35.27 -30.25 2.44
C TYR A 53 -34.74 -29.11 3.30
N LEU A 54 -34.79 -29.27 4.62
CA LEU A 54 -34.19 -28.34 5.57
C LEU A 54 -33.41 -29.12 6.62
N HIS A 55 -32.15 -28.76 6.87
CA HIS A 55 -31.51 -29.23 8.11
C HIS A 55 -32.37 -28.82 9.30
N LYS A 56 -32.41 -29.66 10.35
CA LYS A 56 -33.19 -29.35 11.56
C LYS A 56 -32.88 -27.95 12.10
N VAL A 57 -31.58 -27.62 12.21
CA VAL A 57 -31.09 -26.30 12.64
C VAL A 57 -31.53 -25.16 11.71
N CYS A 58 -31.63 -25.42 10.40
CA CYS A 58 -32.09 -24.43 9.44
C CYS A 58 -33.60 -24.19 9.59
N ALA A 59 -34.40 -25.24 9.82
CA ALA A 59 -35.86 -25.12 9.99
C ALA A 59 -36.25 -24.42 11.30
N GLU A 60 -35.50 -24.69 12.37
CA GLU A 60 -35.72 -24.12 13.70
C GLU A 60 -35.08 -22.73 13.89
N ALA A 61 -34.39 -22.20 12.87
CA ALA A 61 -33.77 -20.88 12.91
C ALA A 61 -34.80 -19.77 13.15
N PRO A 62 -34.60 -18.88 14.15
CA PRO A 62 -35.53 -17.78 14.43
C PRO A 62 -35.55 -16.72 13.32
N LEU A 63 -36.65 -15.98 13.20
CA LEU A 63 -36.75 -14.86 12.24
C LEU A 63 -35.90 -13.65 12.67
N GLU A 64 -35.76 -13.46 13.98
CA GLU A 64 -35.00 -12.39 14.61
C GLU A 64 -34.06 -13.00 15.65
N LEU A 65 -32.77 -12.75 15.51
CA LEU A 65 -31.71 -13.29 16.36
C LEU A 65 -31.01 -12.15 17.11
N ASN A 66 -31.25 -12.07 18.43
CA ASN A 66 -30.58 -11.13 19.32
C ASN A 66 -29.20 -11.66 19.71
N HIS A 67 -28.20 -11.36 18.89
CA HIS A 67 -26.89 -12.00 18.99
C HIS A 67 -26.03 -11.41 20.14
N PRO A 68 -25.50 -12.19 21.11
CA PRO A 68 -24.79 -11.61 22.27
C PRO A 68 -23.50 -10.86 21.93
N PHE A 69 -22.82 -11.25 20.83
CA PHE A 69 -21.68 -10.50 20.26
C PHE A 69 -22.08 -9.27 19.43
N HIS A 70 -23.37 -8.99 19.30
CA HIS A 70 -23.93 -7.82 18.60
C HIS A 70 -25.24 -7.36 19.29
N GLN A 71 -25.11 -6.69 20.44
CA GLN A 71 -26.24 -6.41 21.34
C GLN A 71 -27.09 -5.20 20.94
N ASP A 72 -26.54 -4.33 20.09
CA ASP A 72 -27.18 -3.05 19.76
C ASP A 72 -28.30 -3.21 18.71
N HIS A 73 -28.23 -4.26 17.87
CA HIS A 73 -29.22 -4.52 16.82
C HIS A 73 -29.48 -6.04 16.66
N PRO A 74 -30.73 -6.43 16.32
CA PRO A 74 -31.03 -7.80 15.98
C PRO A 74 -30.54 -8.16 14.56
N LEU A 75 -30.23 -9.44 14.36
CA LEU A 75 -30.02 -10.04 13.05
C LEU A 75 -31.36 -10.58 12.52
N ILE A 76 -31.75 -10.20 11.30
CA ILE A 76 -33.02 -10.58 10.67
C ILE A 76 -32.78 -11.63 9.59
N LEU A 77 -33.55 -12.72 9.61
CA LEU A 77 -33.47 -13.78 8.61
C LEU A 77 -34.15 -13.34 7.31
N MET A 78 -33.39 -13.28 6.21
CA MET A 78 -33.82 -12.82 4.89
C MET A 78 -33.52 -13.87 3.82
N GLN A 79 -34.37 -13.96 2.79
CA GLN A 79 -34.23 -14.92 1.68
C GLN A 79 -33.23 -14.46 0.61
N LYS A 80 -32.99 -13.16 0.49
CA LYS A 80 -31.98 -12.57 -0.40
C LYS A 80 -31.34 -11.35 0.28
N PRO A 81 -30.06 -11.06 0.02
CA PRO A 81 -29.44 -9.82 0.47
C PRO A 81 -30.23 -8.62 -0.07
N PRO A 82 -30.38 -7.54 0.71
CA PRO A 82 -31.00 -6.32 0.20
C PRO A 82 -30.18 -5.78 -0.97
N ASP A 83 -30.86 -5.40 -2.07
CA ASP A 83 -30.26 -4.59 -3.12
C ASP A 83 -29.80 -3.27 -2.46
N SER A 84 -28.50 -3.16 -2.14
CA SER A 84 -27.95 -1.90 -1.66
C SER A 84 -27.92 -0.95 -2.84
N ASP A 85 -28.88 -0.02 -2.89
CA ASP A 85 -28.78 1.17 -3.71
C ASP A 85 -27.38 1.80 -3.51
N SER A 86 -26.74 2.06 -4.64
CA SER A 86 -25.46 2.76 -4.81
C SER A 86 -25.26 3.89 -3.79
N ASP A 87 -24.19 3.81 -3.00
CA ASP A 87 -23.36 4.96 -2.56
C ASP A 87 -22.17 4.45 -1.73
N SER A 88 -21.26 3.70 -2.34
CA SER A 88 -19.88 3.63 -1.85
C SER A 88 -18.92 3.49 -3.03
N ASP A 89 -18.14 4.54 -3.24
CA ASP A 89 -17.04 4.61 -4.20
C ASP A 89 -16.01 3.50 -3.90
N SER A 90 -16.07 2.41 -4.64
CA SER A 90 -14.93 1.52 -4.83
C SER A 90 -14.82 1.17 -6.30
N ASP A 91 -13.73 1.65 -6.90
CA ASP A 91 -13.32 1.36 -8.27
C ASP A 91 -13.21 -0.17 -8.47
N SER A 92 -14.14 -0.75 -9.22
CA SER A 92 -13.95 -2.04 -9.87
C SER A 92 -14.37 -1.92 -11.34
N ASP A 93 -13.43 -2.24 -12.21
CA ASP A 93 -13.55 -2.18 -13.67
C ASP A 93 -14.83 -2.87 -14.15
N SER A 94 -15.69 -2.11 -14.84
CA SER A 94 -16.93 -2.59 -15.41
C SER A 94 -16.65 -3.32 -16.73
N ASP A 95 -16.58 -4.65 -16.69
CA ASP A 95 -16.83 -5.46 -17.88
C ASP A 95 -18.34 -5.53 -18.13
N SER A 96 -18.70 -5.21 -19.36
CA SER A 96 -20.05 -5.09 -19.87
C SER A 96 -20.73 -6.45 -20.00
N ASP A 97 -21.65 -6.75 -19.09
CA ASP A 97 -22.96 -7.36 -19.34
C ASP A 97 -23.83 -7.19 -18.09
N GLY A 98 -25.06 -6.70 -18.27
CA GLY A 98 -25.90 -6.19 -17.18
C GLY A 98 -26.47 -7.27 -16.25
N GLU A 99 -25.93 -7.33 -15.04
CA GLU A 99 -26.62 -7.57 -13.75
C GLU A 99 -25.61 -7.21 -12.65
N CYS A 100 -25.80 -6.08 -11.95
CA CYS A 100 -25.01 -5.78 -10.75
C CYS A 100 -25.49 -6.70 -9.62
N ILE A 101 -24.94 -7.91 -9.54
CA ILE A 101 -25.11 -8.78 -8.38
C ILE A 101 -24.19 -8.21 -7.30
N CYS A 102 -24.75 -7.48 -6.34
CA CYS A 102 -24.03 -7.15 -5.11
C CYS A 102 -23.64 -8.48 -4.44
N GLU A 103 -22.35 -8.82 -4.43
CA GLU A 103 -21.86 -10.04 -3.78
C GLU A 103 -21.97 -9.85 -2.26
N CYS A 104 -23.05 -10.34 -1.66
CA CYS A 104 -23.18 -10.41 -0.21
C CYS A 104 -22.18 -11.45 0.32
N ILE A 105 -21.30 -11.02 1.22
CA ILE A 105 -20.26 -11.86 1.81
C ILE A 105 -20.57 -12.06 3.30
N CYS A 106 -20.44 -13.29 3.78
CA CYS A 106 -20.66 -13.60 5.19
C CYS A 106 -19.53 -13.02 6.05
N ASP A 107 -19.80 -12.16 7.02
CA ASP A 107 -18.81 -11.57 7.93
C ASP A 107 -18.08 -12.60 8.79
N PHE A 108 -18.61 -13.80 8.99
CA PHE A 108 -17.87 -14.87 9.66
C PHE A 108 -17.05 -15.70 8.66
N CYS A 109 -17.67 -15.91 7.51
CA CYS A 109 -17.29 -16.69 6.35
C CYS A 109 -16.20 -16.19 5.42
N ASP A 110 -16.20 -14.89 5.17
CA ASP A 110 -15.67 -14.34 3.91
C ASP A 110 -16.15 -15.06 2.61
N GLU A 111 -17.15 -15.96 2.70
CA GLU A 111 -17.71 -16.74 1.60
C GLU A 111 -19.01 -16.10 1.13
N ARG A 112 -19.33 -16.31 -0.14
CA ARG A 112 -20.53 -15.73 -0.76
C ARG A 112 -21.80 -16.25 -0.12
N CYS A 113 -22.75 -15.35 0.08
CA CYS A 113 -24.09 -15.67 0.54
C CYS A 113 -25.02 -15.87 -0.66
N GLU A 114 -25.31 -17.13 -0.99
CA GLU A 114 -26.14 -17.50 -2.15
C GLU A 114 -27.61 -17.76 -1.77
N GLU A 115 -27.88 -17.97 -0.47
CA GLU A 115 -29.16 -18.45 0.05
C GLU A 115 -29.67 -17.55 1.19
N PHE A 116 -30.49 -18.09 2.11
CA PHE A 116 -30.97 -17.32 3.25
C PHE A 116 -29.81 -16.87 4.17
N ILE A 117 -29.88 -15.61 4.59
CA ILE A 117 -28.89 -14.97 5.47
C ILE A 117 -29.53 -14.31 6.67
N TYR A 118 -28.74 -14.12 7.71
CA TYR A 118 -29.02 -13.15 8.76
C TYR A 118 -28.36 -11.82 8.40
N HIS A 119 -29.19 -10.79 8.23
CA HIS A 119 -28.77 -9.43 7.91
C HIS A 119 -29.04 -8.48 9.07
N CYS A 120 -28.14 -7.54 9.31
CA CYS A 120 -28.36 -6.40 10.20
C CYS A 120 -28.30 -5.09 9.43
N CYS A 121 -29.11 -4.11 9.83
CA CYS A 121 -29.09 -2.75 9.27
C CYS A 121 -27.74 -2.02 9.39
N CYS A 122 -26.82 -2.49 10.23
CA CYS A 122 -25.47 -1.96 10.30
C CYS A 122 -24.48 -2.61 9.31
N GLY A 123 -24.99 -3.42 8.35
CA GLY A 123 -24.20 -4.12 7.35
C GLY A 123 -23.44 -5.32 7.89
N LEU A 124 -24.06 -6.07 8.84
CA LEU A 124 -23.55 -7.38 9.24
C LEU A 124 -24.35 -8.48 8.55
N ASP A 125 -23.65 -9.35 7.85
CA ASP A 125 -24.26 -10.43 7.09
C ASP A 125 -23.67 -11.78 7.50
N PHE A 126 -24.52 -12.76 7.77
CA PHE A 126 -24.08 -14.11 8.14
C PHE A 126 -24.90 -15.17 7.39
N HIS A 127 -24.25 -16.24 6.95
CA HIS A 127 -25.00 -17.47 6.67
C HIS A 127 -25.74 -17.92 7.93
N ILE A 128 -26.90 -18.57 7.76
CA ILE A 128 -27.68 -19.13 8.88
C ILE A 128 -26.79 -19.96 9.82
N LYS A 129 -25.98 -20.87 9.25
CA LYS A 129 -25.11 -21.75 10.04
C LYS A 129 -24.05 -20.97 10.81
N CYS A 130 -23.45 -19.94 10.21
CA CYS A 130 -22.45 -19.08 10.87
C CYS A 130 -23.04 -18.29 12.03
N ALA A 131 -24.21 -17.69 11.83
CA ALA A 131 -24.92 -16.95 12.87
C ALA A 131 -25.32 -17.86 14.05
N LEU A 132 -25.89 -19.04 13.77
CA LEU A 132 -26.30 -19.97 14.82
C LEU A 132 -25.10 -20.60 15.54
N PHE A 133 -24.02 -20.90 14.81
CA PHE A 133 -22.78 -21.40 15.39
C PHE A 133 -22.17 -20.40 16.37
N THR A 134 -22.02 -19.15 15.95
CA THR A 134 -21.48 -18.08 16.79
C THR A 134 -22.41 -17.70 17.94
N PHE A 135 -23.72 -17.75 17.73
CA PHE A 135 -24.73 -17.55 18.78
C PHE A 135 -24.61 -18.59 19.89
N ASN A 136 -24.52 -19.88 19.53
CA ASN A 136 -24.37 -20.97 20.50
C ASN A 136 -23.05 -20.88 21.27
N ILE A 137 -21.97 -20.41 20.64
CA ILE A 137 -20.71 -20.11 21.34
C ILE A 137 -20.93 -18.98 22.35
N ALA A 138 -21.60 -17.90 21.94
CA ALA A 138 -21.82 -16.73 22.78
C ALA A 138 -22.69 -17.03 24.01
N GLU A 139 -23.69 -17.90 23.85
CA GLU A 139 -24.56 -18.41 24.94
C GLU A 139 -23.92 -19.53 25.77
N ASN A 140 -22.69 -19.95 25.43
CA ASN A 140 -22.00 -21.09 26.06
C ASN A 140 -22.81 -22.40 25.97
N ASN A 141 -23.62 -22.56 24.92
CA ASN A 141 -24.46 -23.72 24.68
C ASN A 141 -23.77 -24.75 23.76
N LEU A 142 -22.60 -25.23 24.18
CA LEU A 142 -21.75 -26.11 23.36
C LEU A 142 -22.38 -27.48 23.03
N LYS A 143 -23.44 -27.89 23.74
CA LYS A 143 -24.18 -29.13 23.44
C LYS A 143 -24.86 -29.09 22.07
N GLU A 144 -25.35 -27.91 21.68
CA GLU A 144 -25.93 -27.71 20.36
C GLU A 144 -24.88 -27.79 19.25
N LEU A 145 -23.58 -27.82 19.57
CA LEU A 145 -22.47 -27.92 18.61
C LEU A 145 -21.92 -29.34 18.47
N GLU A 146 -22.50 -30.35 19.12
CA GLU A 146 -22.04 -31.75 19.04
C GLU A 146 -22.05 -32.32 17.61
N HIS A 147 -22.87 -31.73 16.73
CA HIS A 147 -22.93 -32.08 15.31
C HIS A 147 -21.80 -31.45 14.46
N VAL A 148 -21.01 -30.52 15.03
CA VAL A 148 -19.89 -29.88 14.33
C VAL A 148 -18.62 -30.69 14.55
N THR A 149 -17.94 -31.03 13.46
CA THR A 149 -16.72 -31.86 13.51
C THR A 149 -15.62 -31.17 14.33
N LEU A 150 -15.22 -31.82 15.43
CA LEU A 150 -14.05 -31.43 16.22
C LEU A 150 -12.80 -32.12 15.66
N GLN A 151 -11.85 -31.33 15.18
CA GLN A 151 -10.58 -31.82 14.66
C GLN A 151 -9.49 -31.73 15.73
N HIS A 152 -8.75 -32.82 15.91
CA HIS A 152 -7.64 -32.90 16.85
C HIS A 152 -6.31 -32.49 16.19
N PRO A 153 -5.32 -32.00 16.96
CA PRO A 153 -4.00 -31.63 16.42
C PRO A 153 -3.35 -32.81 15.68
N LEU A 154 -2.83 -32.56 14.48
CA LEU A 154 -2.02 -33.53 13.76
C LEU A 154 -0.65 -33.64 14.46
N ILE A 155 -0.38 -34.76 15.12
CA ILE A 155 0.94 -35.02 15.71
C ILE A 155 1.87 -35.37 14.55
N SER A 156 2.75 -34.44 14.14
CA SER A 156 3.84 -34.74 13.21
C SER A 156 4.76 -35.79 13.82
N THR A 157 4.72 -37.01 13.29
CA THR A 157 5.84 -37.95 13.43
C THR A 157 7.03 -37.40 12.67
N GLU A 158 8.19 -37.39 13.33
CA GLU A 158 9.48 -36.90 12.84
C GLU A 158 9.77 -37.29 11.38
N ASN A 159 9.88 -36.29 10.50
CA ASN A 159 11.04 -36.03 9.64
C ASN A 159 10.63 -35.17 8.44
N GLY A 160 11.48 -34.21 8.11
CA GLY A 160 11.51 -33.60 6.79
C GLY A 160 10.94 -32.19 6.75
N THR A 161 11.85 -31.23 6.57
CA THR A 161 11.60 -29.87 6.14
C THR A 161 10.85 -29.85 4.81
N GLU A 162 9.55 -29.66 4.86
CA GLU A 162 8.78 -29.03 3.79
C GLU A 162 8.00 -27.90 4.45
N GLU A 163 8.28 -26.67 4.00
CA GLU A 163 7.44 -25.51 4.31
C GLU A 163 6.05 -25.82 3.74
N LEU A 164 5.15 -26.30 4.59
CA LEU A 164 3.75 -26.50 4.23
C LEU A 164 3.15 -25.11 3.97
N GLU A 165 3.05 -24.77 2.69
CA GLU A 165 2.25 -23.65 2.21
C GLU A 165 0.78 -23.87 2.66
N ASP A 166 0.25 -22.84 3.32
CA ASP A 166 -1.12 -22.61 3.78
C ASP A 166 -1.64 -23.45 4.96
N VAL A 167 -1.40 -22.97 6.19
CA VAL A 167 -1.93 -23.57 7.43
C VAL A 167 -3.10 -22.75 7.92
N SER A 168 -4.33 -23.22 7.64
CA SER A 168 -5.59 -22.67 8.15
C SER A 168 -5.46 -22.13 9.58
N LYS A 169 -6.02 -20.95 9.84
CA LYS A 169 -5.90 -20.21 11.10
C LYS A 169 -7.21 -20.21 11.88
N CYS A 170 -7.11 -20.08 13.19
CA CYS A 170 -8.26 -19.87 14.06
C CYS A 170 -8.85 -18.48 13.85
N LEU A 171 -10.14 -18.36 13.54
CA LEU A 171 -10.79 -17.04 13.36
C LEU A 171 -10.80 -16.18 14.64
N GLY A 172 -10.77 -16.83 15.80
CA GLY A 172 -10.74 -16.13 17.09
C GLY A 172 -9.39 -15.49 17.40
N CYS A 173 -8.30 -16.26 17.33
CA CYS A 173 -6.97 -15.80 17.77
C CYS A 173 -5.92 -15.72 16.66
N TRP A 174 -6.27 -16.04 15.41
CA TRP A 174 -5.40 -16.00 14.23
C TRP A 174 -4.14 -16.87 14.30
N GLU A 175 -4.04 -17.75 15.31
CA GLU A 175 -2.98 -18.74 15.43
C GLU A 175 -3.25 -19.95 14.52
N PRO A 176 -2.19 -20.63 14.03
CA PRO A 176 -2.32 -21.85 13.22
C PRO A 176 -3.13 -22.93 13.93
N LEU A 177 -4.00 -23.62 13.19
CA LEU A 177 -4.84 -24.70 13.73
C LEU A 177 -4.06 -25.97 14.05
N ALA A 178 -2.95 -26.23 13.35
CA ALA A 178 -2.19 -27.48 13.44
C ALA A 178 -1.76 -27.86 14.88
N LYS A 179 -1.70 -26.89 15.80
CA LYS A 179 -1.25 -27.08 17.19
C LYS A 179 -2.38 -27.29 18.20
N TYR A 180 -3.64 -27.11 17.82
CA TYR A 180 -4.76 -27.05 18.77
C TYR A 180 -6.00 -27.76 18.24
N THR A 181 -6.77 -28.34 19.16
CA THR A 181 -8.11 -28.85 18.86
C THR A 181 -9.00 -27.70 18.39
N HIS A 182 -9.74 -27.89 17.31
CA HIS A 182 -10.58 -26.86 16.73
C HIS A 182 -11.88 -27.42 16.15
N PHE A 183 -12.91 -26.59 16.15
CA PHE A 183 -14.14 -26.83 15.40
C PHE A 183 -13.91 -26.44 13.95
N SER A 184 -14.35 -27.29 13.03
CA SER A 184 -14.36 -27.05 11.58
C SER A 184 -15.79 -27.19 11.06
N PRO A 185 -16.68 -26.22 11.31
CA PRO A 185 -17.97 -26.17 10.64
C PRO A 185 -17.80 -26.18 9.12
N ASP A 186 -18.77 -26.78 8.41
CA ASP A 186 -18.81 -26.89 6.94
C ASP A 186 -18.91 -25.53 6.22
N CYS A 187 -18.84 -24.42 6.95
CA CYS A 187 -18.83 -23.06 6.42
C CYS A 187 -17.42 -22.50 6.15
N GLY A 188 -16.39 -23.33 6.17
CA GLY A 188 -15.02 -22.95 5.77
C GLY A 188 -14.14 -22.33 6.87
N PHE A 189 -14.66 -22.16 8.10
CA PHE A 189 -13.93 -21.46 9.18
C PHE A 189 -13.66 -22.35 10.35
N ASN A 190 -12.55 -22.09 11.01
CA ASN A 190 -12.08 -22.91 12.11
C ASN A 190 -11.88 -22.08 13.37
N LEU A 191 -12.30 -22.62 14.50
CA LEU A 191 -12.16 -21.96 15.79
C LEU A 191 -11.58 -22.93 16.80
N HIS A 192 -10.49 -22.55 17.47
CA HIS A 192 -9.94 -23.39 18.53
C HIS A 192 -10.98 -23.62 19.63
N GLU A 193 -10.95 -24.81 20.23
CA GLU A 193 -11.79 -25.13 21.39
C GLU A 193 -11.49 -24.20 22.59
N LYS A 194 -10.26 -23.70 22.70
CA LYS A 194 -9.90 -22.67 23.70
C LYS A 194 -10.55 -21.31 23.40
N CYS A 195 -10.74 -21.00 22.12
CA CYS A 195 -11.32 -19.73 21.67
C CYS A 195 -12.84 -19.68 21.85
N THR A 196 -13.53 -20.83 21.86
CA THR A 196 -14.96 -20.90 22.21
C THR A 196 -15.22 -20.68 23.69
N LYS A 197 -14.20 -20.84 24.55
CA LYS A 197 -14.29 -20.71 26.02
C LYS A 197 -13.76 -19.36 26.53
N LEU A 198 -13.59 -18.38 25.65
CA LEU A 198 -13.15 -17.04 26.04
C LEU A 198 -14.20 -16.33 26.91
N PRO A 199 -13.79 -15.58 27.94
CA PRO A 199 -14.74 -14.88 28.80
C PRO A 199 -15.47 -13.78 28.02
N PHE A 200 -16.80 -13.75 28.11
CA PHE A 200 -17.62 -12.73 27.44
C PHE A 200 -17.27 -11.29 27.87
N LYS A 201 -16.86 -11.10 29.13
CA LYS A 201 -16.42 -9.82 29.69
C LYS A 201 -14.99 -9.93 30.19
N LEU A 202 -14.16 -8.96 29.83
CA LEU A 202 -12.77 -8.85 30.25
C LEU A 202 -12.52 -7.50 30.92
N ASN A 203 -12.12 -7.53 32.19
CA ASN A 203 -11.60 -6.36 32.88
C ASN A 203 -10.16 -6.12 32.40
N HIS A 204 -10.00 -5.17 31.49
CA HIS A 204 -8.71 -4.90 30.88
C HIS A 204 -7.98 -3.76 31.61
N VAL A 205 -6.73 -3.98 32.01
CA VAL A 205 -5.91 -2.98 32.75
C VAL A 205 -5.79 -1.62 32.05
N TRP A 206 -5.93 -1.61 30.71
CA TRP A 206 -5.85 -0.44 29.83
C TRP A 206 -7.19 0.17 29.43
N HIS A 207 -8.30 -0.44 29.85
CA HIS A 207 -9.64 0.11 29.69
C HIS A 207 -10.41 -0.05 31.01
N ARG A 208 -10.10 0.82 31.97
CA ARG A 208 -10.64 0.75 33.34
C ARG A 208 -12.03 1.34 33.50
N LYS A 209 -12.51 2.10 32.51
CA LYS A 209 -13.82 2.76 32.57
C LYS A 209 -14.96 1.74 32.51
N HIS A 210 -14.85 0.76 31.62
CA HIS A 210 -15.85 -0.30 31.44
C HIS A 210 -15.15 -1.64 31.16
N PRO A 211 -15.76 -2.78 31.52
CA PRO A 211 -15.30 -4.07 31.02
C PRO A 211 -15.37 -4.10 29.49
N LEU A 212 -14.39 -4.71 28.85
CA LEU A 212 -14.45 -5.02 27.42
C LEU A 212 -15.38 -6.22 27.23
N VAL A 213 -16.20 -6.19 26.19
CA VAL A 213 -17.05 -7.31 25.78
C VAL A 213 -16.45 -7.99 24.55
N LEU A 214 -16.54 -9.32 24.52
CA LEU A 214 -16.24 -10.08 23.31
C LEU A 214 -17.34 -9.78 22.29
N GLN A 215 -16.95 -9.29 21.10
CA GLN A 215 -17.90 -8.87 20.07
C GLN A 215 -17.30 -8.99 18.66
N PHE A 216 -18.15 -8.86 17.65
CA PHE A 216 -17.70 -8.70 16.26
C PHE A 216 -17.13 -7.29 16.04
N ASN A 217 -16.06 -7.18 15.22
CA ASN A 217 -15.52 -5.89 14.84
C ASN A 217 -16.27 -5.27 13.64
N SER A 218 -17.59 -5.12 13.76
CA SER A 218 -18.49 -4.67 12.69
C SER A 218 -18.12 -3.28 12.16
N GLN A 219 -17.60 -2.41 13.04
CA GLN A 219 -17.16 -1.06 12.67
C GLN A 219 -15.74 -1.02 12.08
N ARG A 220 -15.09 -2.18 11.87
CA ARG A 220 -13.72 -2.31 11.35
C ARG A 220 -12.72 -1.38 12.06
N LEU A 221 -12.87 -1.23 13.37
CA LEU A 221 -12.02 -0.37 14.19
C LEU A 221 -10.62 -1.00 14.30
N SER A 222 -9.59 -0.18 14.21
CA SER A 222 -8.22 -0.63 14.42
C SER A 222 -7.97 -1.01 15.87
N CYS A 223 -7.19 -2.07 16.08
CA CYS A 223 -6.77 -2.51 17.40
C CYS A 223 -5.95 -1.40 18.07
N LYS A 224 -6.36 -0.98 19.27
CA LYS A 224 -5.70 0.08 20.04
C LYS A 224 -4.31 -0.30 20.56
N ILE A 225 -3.89 -1.56 20.39
CA ILE A 225 -2.57 -2.04 20.81
C ILE A 225 -1.62 -2.16 19.61
N CYS A 226 -1.98 -2.92 18.57
CA CYS A 226 -1.09 -3.07 17.42
C CYS A 226 -1.28 -2.00 16.33
N GLY A 227 -2.36 -1.22 16.38
CA GLY A 227 -2.71 -0.22 15.37
C GLY A 227 -3.26 -0.80 14.07
N GLU A 228 -3.26 -2.13 13.92
CA GLU A 228 -3.77 -2.81 12.73
C GLU A 228 -5.28 -3.00 12.83
N THR A 229 -5.98 -2.74 11.73
CA THR A 229 -7.31 -3.29 11.50
C THR A 229 -7.12 -4.72 10.99
N SER A 230 -7.84 -5.69 11.57
CA SER A 230 -7.71 -7.10 11.17
C SER A 230 -7.83 -7.22 9.64
N ARG A 231 -6.77 -7.71 8.97
CA ARG A 231 -6.60 -7.65 7.51
C ARG A 231 -7.68 -8.39 6.71
N MET A 232 -8.40 -9.32 7.34
CA MET A 232 -9.40 -10.19 6.71
C MET A 232 -10.85 -9.86 7.12
N GLY A 233 -11.10 -8.74 7.81
CA GLY A 233 -12.44 -8.47 8.33
C GLY A 233 -12.85 -9.41 9.48
N SER A 234 -13.71 -8.89 10.35
CA SER A 234 -14.73 -9.66 11.08
C SER A 234 -14.31 -10.87 11.96
N GLY A 235 -13.10 -10.86 12.54
CA GLY A 235 -12.75 -11.75 13.68
C GLY A 235 -13.29 -11.27 15.04
N PHE A 236 -13.18 -12.12 16.08
CA PHE A 236 -13.54 -11.74 17.45
C PHE A 236 -12.57 -10.71 18.03
N VAL A 237 -13.12 -9.68 18.68
CA VAL A 237 -12.35 -8.67 19.40
C VAL A 237 -12.91 -8.42 20.79
N TYR A 238 -12.07 -7.95 21.70
CA TYR A 238 -12.55 -7.33 22.92
C TYR A 238 -12.75 -5.84 22.69
N GLY A 239 -13.98 -5.37 22.86
CA GLY A 239 -14.34 -3.99 22.58
C GLY A 239 -15.21 -3.33 23.62
N CYS A 240 -15.27 -2.01 23.55
CA CYS A 240 -16.21 -1.18 24.30
C CYS A 240 -16.80 -0.15 23.34
N SER A 241 -18.07 -0.34 22.96
CA SER A 241 -18.78 0.54 22.02
C SER A 241 -18.84 1.98 22.51
N ALA A 242 -19.14 2.21 23.81
CA ALA A 242 -19.21 3.54 24.41
C ALA A 242 -17.88 4.32 24.33
N CYS A 243 -16.74 3.63 24.35
CA CYS A 243 -15.42 4.25 24.29
C CYS A 243 -14.73 4.12 22.93
N LYS A 244 -15.38 3.46 21.95
CA LYS A 244 -14.78 3.10 20.64
C LYS A 244 -13.38 2.49 20.80
N PHE A 245 -13.25 1.61 21.80
CA PHE A 245 -12.01 0.93 22.13
C PHE A 245 -12.12 -0.52 21.67
N VAL A 246 -11.20 -0.97 20.81
CA VAL A 246 -11.17 -2.34 20.28
C VAL A 246 -9.74 -2.87 20.39
N VAL A 247 -9.59 -4.12 20.81
CA VAL A 247 -8.31 -4.83 20.84
C VAL A 247 -8.49 -6.27 20.38
N HIS A 248 -7.52 -6.79 19.64
CA HIS A 248 -7.48 -8.21 19.29
C HIS A 248 -7.39 -9.07 20.56
N ILE A 249 -7.92 -10.30 20.52
CA ILE A 249 -7.86 -11.25 21.64
C ILE A 249 -6.42 -11.51 22.10
N GLU A 250 -5.52 -11.72 21.16
CA GLU A 250 -4.09 -11.90 21.41
C GLU A 250 -3.46 -10.66 22.05
N CYS A 251 -3.84 -9.46 21.59
CA CYS A 251 -3.33 -8.19 22.08
C CYS A 251 -3.82 -7.92 23.51
N ALA A 252 -5.07 -8.25 23.82
CA ALA A 252 -5.62 -8.20 25.18
C ALA A 252 -4.92 -9.17 26.16
N SER A 253 -4.29 -10.22 25.62
CA SER A 253 -3.55 -11.22 26.41
C SER A 253 -2.06 -10.86 26.58
N GLN A 254 -1.56 -9.82 25.90
CA GLN A 254 -0.16 -9.43 25.99
C GLN A 254 0.19 -8.84 27.37
N SER A 255 1.31 -9.29 27.92
CA SER A 255 1.83 -8.74 29.18
C SER A 255 2.37 -7.32 28.96
N PRO A 256 2.07 -6.36 29.86
CA PRO A 256 2.67 -5.02 29.86
C PRO A 256 4.20 -5.00 30.00
N LEU A 257 4.82 -6.14 30.33
CA LEU A 257 6.26 -6.26 30.59
C LEU A 257 7.03 -6.99 29.47
N GLN A 258 6.48 -7.03 28.26
CA GLN A 258 7.23 -7.60 27.14
C GLN A 258 8.50 -6.78 26.85
N VAL A 259 9.62 -7.49 26.76
CA VAL A 259 10.93 -6.96 26.41
C VAL A 259 11.24 -7.40 24.98
N ILE A 260 11.38 -6.45 24.06
CA ILE A 260 11.68 -6.71 22.65
C ILE A 260 13.14 -6.40 22.39
N LYS A 261 13.89 -7.38 21.87
CA LYS A 261 15.23 -7.15 21.33
C LYS A 261 15.11 -6.73 19.87
N SER A 262 15.79 -5.65 19.49
CA SER A 262 15.94 -5.25 18.09
C SER A 262 17.30 -5.71 17.58
N THR A 263 17.39 -6.02 16.29
CA THR A 263 18.67 -6.22 15.60
C THR A 263 19.35 -4.89 15.27
N ASN A 264 18.57 -3.82 15.15
CA ASN A 264 19.03 -2.51 14.66
C ASN A 264 19.26 -1.52 15.81
N HIS A 265 18.97 -1.93 17.05
CA HIS A 265 19.22 -1.16 18.26
C HIS A 265 19.75 -2.08 19.36
N GLU A 266 20.88 -1.73 19.95
CA GLU A 266 21.63 -2.57 20.89
C GLU A 266 20.86 -2.87 22.18
N HIS A 267 20.06 -1.91 22.65
CA HIS A 267 19.32 -2.04 23.89
C HIS A 267 17.90 -2.59 23.66
N PRO A 268 17.34 -3.34 24.63
CA PRO A 268 15.99 -3.82 24.52
C PRO A 268 14.96 -2.70 24.70
N PHE A 269 13.86 -2.79 23.98
CA PHE A 269 12.68 -1.95 24.18
C PHE A 269 11.70 -2.60 25.15
N THR A 270 11.12 -1.79 26.03
CA THR A 270 9.99 -2.18 26.88
C THR A 270 8.73 -1.58 26.31
N VAL A 271 7.63 -2.35 26.31
CA VAL A 271 6.32 -1.82 25.90
C VAL A 271 5.83 -0.82 26.93
N PHE A 272 5.56 0.40 26.50
CA PHE A 272 4.97 1.46 27.32
C PHE A 272 3.62 1.88 26.75
N LEU A 273 2.55 1.49 27.42
CA LEU A 273 1.19 1.71 26.95
C LEU A 273 0.68 3.04 27.49
N ARG A 274 0.66 4.05 26.63
CA ARG A 274 0.34 5.43 26.98
C ARG A 274 -0.91 5.87 26.21
N GLN A 275 -2.00 6.20 26.92
CA GLN A 275 -3.21 6.76 26.30
C GLN A 275 -3.04 8.21 25.82
N VAL A 276 -1.93 8.88 26.19
CA VAL A 276 -1.64 10.22 25.67
C VAL A 276 -0.76 10.14 24.42
N PRO A 277 -0.96 11.04 23.45
CA PRO A 277 -0.11 11.15 22.29
C PRO A 277 1.36 11.35 22.68
N PHE A 278 2.26 10.80 21.87
CA PHE A 278 3.70 11.01 21.96
C PHE A 278 4.27 11.22 20.57
N THR A 279 5.37 11.94 20.44
CA THR A 279 6.13 11.99 19.19
C THR A 279 7.12 10.84 19.18
N CYS A 280 7.14 10.05 18.10
CA CYS A 280 8.10 8.98 17.96
C CYS A 280 9.48 9.54 17.63
N ASP A 281 10.47 9.25 18.48
CA ASP A 281 11.83 9.75 18.32
C ASP A 281 12.51 9.22 17.07
N ALA A 282 12.07 8.07 16.52
CA ALA A 282 12.70 7.47 15.34
C ALA A 282 12.22 8.05 14.01
N CYS A 283 10.98 8.53 13.93
CA CYS A 283 10.38 8.99 12.66
C CYS A 283 9.74 10.37 12.72
N GLY A 284 9.65 10.98 13.90
CA GLY A 284 9.10 12.31 14.13
C GLY A 284 7.59 12.44 13.95
N THR A 285 6.85 11.34 13.81
CA THR A 285 5.37 11.37 13.71
C THR A 285 4.69 11.03 15.03
N GLU A 286 3.46 11.51 15.20
CA GLU A 286 2.65 11.22 16.38
C GLU A 286 2.33 9.72 16.46
N GLY A 287 2.58 9.14 17.64
CA GLY A 287 2.15 7.82 18.05
C GLY A 287 1.07 7.92 19.11
N ASN A 288 0.13 6.99 19.08
CA ASN A 288 -0.95 6.89 20.04
C ASN A 288 -1.04 5.47 20.60
N HIS A 289 -1.42 5.38 21.88
CA HIS A 289 -1.77 4.16 22.61
C HIS A 289 -0.61 3.23 22.99
N VAL A 290 0.34 2.96 22.08
CA VAL A 290 1.47 2.05 22.33
C VAL A 290 2.78 2.67 21.90
N ALA A 291 3.64 2.89 22.88
CA ALA A 291 5.02 3.31 22.72
C ALA A 291 5.95 2.15 23.09
N TYR A 292 7.14 2.18 22.52
CA TYR A 292 8.23 1.29 22.88
C TYR A 292 9.37 2.14 23.37
N THR A 293 9.75 1.95 24.63
CA THR A 293 10.72 2.80 25.31
C THR A 293 12.02 2.04 25.51
N CYS A 294 13.13 2.64 25.10
CA CYS A 294 14.44 2.20 25.52
C CYS A 294 14.88 3.07 26.70
N GLY A 295 14.95 2.46 27.89
CA GLY A 295 15.36 3.18 29.10
C GLY A 295 16.81 3.66 29.07
N THR A 296 17.69 2.94 28.37
CA THR A 296 19.12 3.29 28.29
C THR A 296 19.36 4.49 27.37
N CYS A 297 18.70 4.52 26.21
CA CYS A 297 18.82 5.62 25.25
C CYS A 297 17.81 6.74 25.47
N ASN A 298 16.86 6.56 26.39
CA ASN A 298 15.78 7.50 26.67
C ASN A 298 14.98 7.90 25.42
N ILE A 299 14.66 6.92 24.57
CA ILE A 299 13.85 7.12 23.35
C ILE A 299 12.52 6.40 23.45
N ILE A 300 11.51 6.96 22.80
CA ILE A 300 10.13 6.47 22.69
C ILE A 300 9.77 6.33 21.21
N ILE A 301 9.46 5.12 20.76
CA ILE A 301 9.23 4.84 19.34
C ILE A 301 7.94 4.05 19.09
N HIS A 302 7.44 4.06 17.85
CA HIS A 302 6.35 3.16 17.43
C HIS A 302 6.82 1.70 17.35
N LYS A 303 5.86 0.75 17.37
CA LYS A 303 6.14 -0.67 17.12
C LYS A 303 6.94 -0.90 15.84
N ASN A 304 6.45 -0.31 14.74
CA ASN A 304 7.04 -0.48 13.42
C ASN A 304 8.39 0.24 13.29
N CYS A 305 8.69 1.18 14.20
CA CYS A 305 9.97 1.86 14.23
C CYS A 305 11.10 1.03 14.84
N ILE A 306 10.79 -0.05 15.58
CA ILE A 306 11.79 -0.97 16.16
C ILE A 306 12.62 -1.65 15.08
N SER A 307 11.97 -1.97 13.96
CA SER A 307 12.54 -2.68 12.82
C SER A 307 12.99 -1.73 11.70
N LEU A 308 13.13 -0.42 11.97
CA LEU A 308 13.65 0.50 10.95
C LEU A 308 15.06 0.07 10.52
N PRO A 309 15.32 -0.08 9.22
CA PRO A 309 16.65 -0.44 8.73
C PRO A 309 17.66 0.67 9.05
N ARG A 310 18.83 0.29 9.53
CA ARG A 310 19.90 1.25 9.83
C ARG A 310 20.48 1.89 8.57
N ILE A 311 20.59 1.13 7.48
CA ILE A 311 21.18 1.57 6.22
C ILE A 311 20.27 1.15 5.07
N ILE A 312 19.98 2.10 4.18
CA ILE A 312 19.19 1.85 2.97
C ILE A 312 19.84 2.48 1.75
N LYS A 313 19.58 1.90 0.58
CA LYS A 313 19.82 2.52 -0.72
C LYS A 313 18.47 2.89 -1.33
N SER A 314 18.20 4.19 -1.50
CA SER A 314 16.90 4.67 -1.98
C SER A 314 16.94 4.98 -3.47
N LYS A 315 15.89 4.70 -4.23
CA LYS A 315 15.77 5.16 -5.62
C LYS A 315 15.73 6.70 -5.74
N TRP A 316 15.45 7.40 -4.64
CA TRP A 316 15.41 8.86 -4.56
C TRP A 316 16.79 9.51 -4.43
N HIS A 317 17.82 8.74 -4.07
CA HIS A 317 19.17 9.26 -3.88
C HIS A 317 20.22 8.22 -4.22
N ASP A 318 21.23 8.65 -4.97
CA ASP A 318 22.27 7.77 -5.49
C ASP A 318 23.18 7.16 -4.41
N HIS A 319 23.34 7.82 -3.25
CA HIS A 319 24.13 7.29 -2.14
C HIS A 319 23.29 6.54 -1.11
N ARG A 320 23.97 5.69 -0.33
CA ARG A 320 23.43 5.10 0.89
C ARG A 320 23.00 6.17 1.88
N LEU A 321 21.86 5.91 2.51
CA LEU A 321 21.28 6.74 3.56
C LEU A 321 21.37 5.97 4.88
N LEU A 322 21.80 6.66 5.93
CA LEU A 322 21.84 6.12 7.28
C LEU A 322 20.70 6.70 8.10
N HIS A 323 20.02 5.85 8.86
CA HIS A 323 19.11 6.31 9.90
C HIS A 323 19.94 6.85 11.07
N THR A 324 19.79 8.14 11.36
CA THR A 324 20.52 8.81 12.43
C THR A 324 19.60 9.71 13.24
N TYR A 325 19.91 9.83 14.53
CA TYR A 325 19.28 10.77 15.47
C TYR A 325 20.15 12.01 15.70
N PHE A 326 21.42 11.96 15.29
CA PHE A 326 22.38 13.01 15.54
C PHE A 326 22.97 13.46 14.19
N HIS A 327 22.82 14.76 13.94
CA HIS A 327 23.36 15.41 12.76
C HIS A 327 24.48 16.36 13.20
N HIS A 328 25.71 16.12 12.74
CA HIS A 328 26.83 17.06 12.93
C HIS A 328 26.77 18.18 11.89
N ILE A 329 25.70 18.96 11.90
CA ILE A 329 25.52 20.12 11.02
C ILE A 329 25.98 21.36 11.80
N GLU A 330 27.24 21.74 11.61
CA GLU A 330 27.88 22.84 12.37
C GLU A 330 27.32 24.23 12.04
N ASP A 331 26.53 24.36 10.96
CA ASP A 331 26.11 25.65 10.41
C ASP A 331 24.61 25.98 10.59
N PHE A 332 23.89 25.25 11.46
CA PHE A 332 22.48 25.49 11.81
C PHE A 332 21.52 25.62 10.60
N ARG A 333 21.89 25.05 9.45
CA ARG A 333 21.03 25.12 8.26
C ARG A 333 19.79 24.26 8.44
N VAL A 334 18.66 24.83 8.05
CA VAL A 334 17.41 24.08 7.85
C VAL A 334 17.58 23.19 6.63
N LEU A 335 17.31 21.89 6.78
CA LEU A 335 17.35 20.92 5.69
C LEU A 335 15.93 20.45 5.35
N ASP A 336 15.57 20.62 4.09
CA ASP A 336 14.29 20.15 3.55
C ASP A 336 14.42 18.69 3.08
N CYS A 337 13.38 17.89 3.33
CA CYS A 337 13.29 16.54 2.80
C CYS A 337 13.23 16.59 1.27
N ILE A 338 14.07 15.81 0.60
CA ILE A 338 14.15 15.79 -0.87
C ILE A 338 12.85 15.30 -1.55
N ILE A 339 12.00 14.55 -0.85
CA ILE A 339 10.77 13.96 -1.39
C ILE A 339 9.59 14.93 -1.28
N CYS A 340 9.30 15.43 -0.07
CA CYS A 340 8.14 16.31 0.17
C CYS A 340 8.47 17.80 0.14
N HIS A 341 9.76 18.16 0.19
CA HIS A 341 10.26 19.54 0.27
C HIS A 341 9.85 20.29 1.53
N ASP A 342 9.41 19.59 2.58
CA ASP A 342 9.16 20.17 3.91
C ASP A 342 10.40 20.02 4.79
N GLU A 343 10.54 20.93 5.75
CA GLU A 343 11.61 20.92 6.75
C GLU A 343 11.64 19.59 7.52
N VAL A 344 12.84 19.02 7.70
CA VAL A 344 13.06 17.86 8.56
C VAL A 344 13.37 18.34 9.96
N ASN A 345 12.51 18.01 10.93
CA ASN A 345 12.83 18.22 12.34
C ASN A 345 13.94 17.25 12.76
N THR A 346 15.15 17.78 12.92
CA THR A 346 16.35 17.03 13.32
C THR A 346 16.41 16.70 14.81
N GLU A 347 15.41 17.09 15.61
CA GLU A 347 15.23 16.56 16.97
C GLU A 347 14.83 15.08 16.98
N HIS A 348 14.38 14.56 15.84
CA HIS A 348 13.98 13.18 15.66
C HIS A 348 14.82 12.49 14.57
N GLY A 349 14.75 11.16 14.55
CA GLY A 349 15.44 10.31 13.60
C GLY A 349 15.06 10.62 12.15
N SER A 350 16.06 10.64 11.28
CA SER A 350 15.91 10.87 9.84
C SER A 350 16.89 10.02 9.04
N TYR A 351 16.65 9.90 7.73
CA TYR A 351 17.63 9.28 6.83
C TYR A 351 18.51 10.36 6.22
N TYR A 352 19.82 10.20 6.38
CA TYR A 352 20.81 11.21 6.00
C TYR A 352 21.96 10.63 5.19
N CYS A 353 22.42 11.39 4.20
CA CYS A 353 23.63 11.10 3.43
C CYS A 353 24.79 11.98 3.91
N SER A 354 25.86 11.36 4.42
CA SER A 354 27.07 12.08 4.83
C SER A 354 27.89 12.67 3.68
N LYS A 355 27.73 12.16 2.45
CA LYS A 355 28.50 12.61 1.27
C LYS A 355 27.92 13.87 0.63
N CYS A 356 26.60 14.02 0.63
CA CYS A 356 25.90 15.06 -0.14
C CYS A 356 24.89 15.88 0.65
N THR A 357 24.90 15.76 1.99
CA THR A 357 24.02 16.46 2.93
C THR A 357 22.51 16.28 2.66
N ALA A 358 22.15 15.28 1.85
CA ALA A 358 20.77 14.92 1.55
C ALA A 358 20.07 14.37 2.80
N ILE A 359 18.87 14.88 3.10
CA ILE A 359 18.06 14.45 4.24
C ILE A 359 16.65 14.04 3.81
N PHE A 360 16.07 13.12 4.57
CA PHE A 360 14.74 12.60 4.33
C PHE A 360 13.98 12.32 5.63
N HIS A 361 12.69 12.66 5.68
CA HIS A 361 11.84 12.10 6.73
C HIS A 361 11.76 10.58 6.58
N VAL A 362 11.79 9.87 7.71
CA VAL A 362 11.61 8.41 7.73
C VAL A 362 10.31 8.00 7.06
N LYS A 363 9.20 8.69 7.36
CA LYS A 363 7.89 8.41 6.76
C LYS A 363 7.88 8.54 5.23
N CYS A 364 8.72 9.42 4.66
CA CYS A 364 8.73 9.69 3.22
C CYS A 364 9.48 8.59 2.47
N VAL A 365 10.64 8.17 2.97
CA VAL A 365 11.45 7.13 2.31
C VAL A 365 10.88 5.74 2.56
N MET A 366 10.34 5.48 3.74
CA MET A 366 9.82 4.17 4.12
C MET A 366 8.38 3.92 3.63
N LYS A 367 7.76 4.88 2.92
CA LYS A 367 6.37 4.77 2.44
C LYS A 367 6.19 3.64 1.43
N ASP A 368 7.12 3.52 0.49
CA ASP A 368 7.09 2.53 -0.58
C ASP A 368 8.25 1.55 -0.42
N LYS A 369 7.92 0.27 -0.19
CA LYS A 369 8.90 -0.80 0.03
C LYS A 369 9.74 -1.11 -1.22
N ASP A 370 9.24 -0.78 -2.42
CA ASP A 370 9.99 -0.97 -3.67
C ASP A 370 10.86 0.25 -4.03
N SER A 371 10.86 1.28 -3.18
CA SER A 371 11.65 2.49 -3.37
C SER A 371 13.01 2.46 -2.67
N TYR A 372 13.31 1.41 -1.89
CA TYR A 372 14.58 1.25 -1.22
C TYR A 372 15.00 -0.22 -1.06
N GLU A 373 16.30 -0.43 -0.89
CA GLU A 373 16.90 -1.71 -0.57
C GLU A 373 17.60 -1.61 0.78
N ILE A 374 17.46 -2.65 1.62
CA ILE A 374 18.13 -2.74 2.91
C ILE A 374 19.54 -3.24 2.68
N VAL A 375 20.53 -2.56 3.28
CA VAL A 375 21.94 -2.94 3.20
C VAL A 375 22.38 -3.42 4.58
N GLU A 376 22.86 -4.66 4.68
CA GLU A 376 23.24 -5.27 5.97
C GLU A 376 24.68 -4.90 6.39
N ASN A 377 25.59 -4.68 5.44
CA ASN A 377 27.01 -4.40 5.69
C ASN A 377 27.42 -2.97 5.28
N GLU A 378 28.08 -2.24 6.18
CA GLU A 378 28.65 -0.91 5.90
C GLU A 378 29.77 -0.98 4.84
N ASP A 379 30.54 -2.08 4.83
CA ASP A 379 31.79 -2.24 4.06
C ASP A 379 31.63 -2.88 2.67
N GLU A 380 30.44 -3.34 2.29
CA GLU A 380 30.21 -3.79 0.91
C GLU A 380 30.12 -2.56 0.01
N GLU A 381 31.22 -2.03 -0.50
CA GLU A 381 31.14 -1.07 -1.61
C GLU A 381 30.47 -1.76 -2.79
N SER A 382 29.35 -1.21 -3.27
CA SER A 382 28.75 -1.66 -4.53
C SER A 382 29.83 -1.59 -5.61
N PRO A 383 30.25 -2.73 -6.19
CA PRO A 383 31.26 -2.71 -7.23
C PRO A 383 30.62 -2.06 -8.46
N ASN A 384 31.14 -0.91 -8.91
CA ASN A 384 30.84 -0.24 -10.20
C ASN A 384 29.61 0.70 -10.33
N GLU A 385 29.24 1.50 -9.34
CA GLU A 385 27.97 2.26 -9.48
C GLU A 385 27.95 3.55 -10.31
N PHE A 386 29.08 4.10 -10.78
CA PHE A 386 29.06 5.30 -11.64
C PHE A 386 30.13 5.27 -12.73
N VAL A 387 30.00 4.36 -13.70
CA VAL A 387 30.77 4.48 -14.95
C VAL A 387 30.23 5.68 -15.71
N SER A 388 31.00 6.76 -15.74
CA SER A 388 30.69 7.97 -16.52
C SER A 388 30.51 7.63 -18.00
N SER A 389 29.70 8.43 -18.72
CA SER A 389 29.60 8.37 -20.17
C SER A 389 30.88 8.85 -20.86
N ILE A 390 31.73 9.60 -20.14
CA ILE A 390 33.10 9.92 -20.56
C ILE A 390 33.95 8.68 -20.40
N THR A 391 34.38 8.08 -21.53
CA THR A 391 35.20 6.87 -21.53
C THR A 391 36.67 7.19 -21.27
N LYS A 392 37.13 8.38 -21.68
CA LYS A 392 38.51 8.82 -21.52
C LYS A 392 38.61 10.33 -21.61
N VAL A 393 39.49 10.92 -20.79
CA VAL A 393 39.90 12.33 -20.93
C VAL A 393 41.25 12.38 -21.64
N LEU A 394 41.35 13.18 -22.69
CA LEU A 394 42.54 13.31 -23.52
C LEU A 394 43.38 14.55 -23.16
N GLU A 395 42.72 15.65 -22.80
CA GLU A 395 43.37 16.92 -22.48
C GLU A 395 42.69 17.60 -21.28
N TRP A 396 43.49 18.37 -20.53
CA TRP A 396 43.07 19.15 -19.37
C TRP A 396 43.52 20.61 -19.51
N ASN A 397 42.76 21.56 -18.98
CA ASN A 397 43.20 22.94 -18.83
C ASN A 397 43.99 23.16 -17.52
N ASP A 398 44.61 24.33 -17.39
CA ASP A 398 45.39 24.72 -16.21
C ASP A 398 44.57 24.79 -14.90
N VAL A 399 43.23 24.79 -15.02
CA VAL A 399 42.28 24.81 -13.89
C VAL A 399 41.83 23.38 -13.52
N GLY A 400 42.31 22.35 -14.22
CA GLY A 400 41.98 20.96 -13.95
C GLY A 400 40.64 20.50 -14.53
N GLU A 401 40.12 21.14 -15.57
CA GLU A 401 38.94 20.69 -16.30
C GLU A 401 39.31 19.94 -17.59
N ALA A 402 38.54 18.89 -17.91
CA ALA A 402 38.71 18.12 -19.13
C ALA A 402 38.32 18.93 -20.37
N THR A 403 39.28 19.27 -21.23
CA THR A 403 39.04 20.07 -22.44
C THR A 403 38.71 19.22 -23.66
N VAL A 404 39.27 18.01 -23.76
CA VAL A 404 39.00 17.08 -24.86
C VAL A 404 38.71 15.69 -24.30
N ILE A 405 37.60 15.09 -24.73
CA ILE A 405 37.09 13.82 -24.20
C ILE A 405 36.68 12.83 -25.29
N GLU A 406 36.78 11.55 -24.97
CA GLU A 406 36.09 10.46 -25.66
C GLU A 406 34.76 10.18 -24.92
N HIS A 407 33.67 10.08 -25.67
CA HIS A 407 32.32 9.92 -25.11
C HIS A 407 31.64 8.67 -25.68
N SER A 408 31.01 7.85 -24.83
CA SER A 408 30.46 6.56 -25.28
C SER A 408 29.33 6.66 -26.30
N MET A 409 28.61 7.79 -26.34
CA MET A 409 27.49 8.01 -27.26
C MET A 409 27.88 8.78 -28.53
N HIS A 410 29.17 9.07 -28.74
CA HIS A 410 29.63 9.78 -29.94
C HIS A 410 31.02 9.32 -30.37
N ILE A 411 31.20 9.07 -31.67
CA ILE A 411 32.42 8.44 -32.19
C ILE A 411 33.62 9.39 -32.33
N HIS A 412 33.40 10.71 -32.40
CA HIS A 412 34.47 11.70 -32.48
C HIS A 412 34.80 12.26 -31.10
N HIS A 413 36.00 12.85 -30.97
CA HIS A 413 36.38 13.55 -29.76
C HIS A 413 35.55 14.83 -29.60
N LEU A 414 35.13 15.09 -28.37
CA LEU A 414 34.40 16.30 -28.03
C LEU A 414 35.32 17.31 -27.34
N THR A 415 35.20 18.57 -27.73
CA THR A 415 35.98 19.68 -27.18
C THR A 415 35.10 20.57 -26.32
N LEU A 416 35.61 21.03 -25.18
CA LEU A 416 34.93 21.94 -24.26
C LEU A 416 34.84 23.34 -24.91
N GLY A 417 33.62 23.86 -25.00
CA GLY A 417 33.31 25.22 -25.43
C GLY A 417 32.68 26.03 -24.29
N ASP A 418 33.07 27.30 -24.20
CA ASP A 418 32.60 28.27 -23.21
C ASP A 418 31.88 29.48 -23.84
N ARG A 419 32.03 29.70 -25.16
CA ARG A 419 31.44 30.83 -25.90
C ARG A 419 30.02 30.55 -26.39
N VAL A 420 29.05 30.57 -25.48
CA VAL A 420 27.62 30.34 -25.78
C VAL A 420 27.07 31.30 -26.86
N GLY A 421 27.59 32.53 -26.94
CA GLY A 421 27.12 33.58 -27.86
C GLY A 421 27.34 33.30 -29.36
N GLU A 422 28.22 32.35 -29.72
CA GLU A 422 28.47 31.97 -31.12
C GLU A 422 27.48 30.91 -31.62
N TYR A 423 26.68 30.29 -30.72
CA TYR A 423 25.84 29.12 -31.00
C TYR A 423 24.36 29.30 -30.59
N VAL A 424 23.80 30.50 -30.78
CA VAL A 424 22.48 30.97 -30.28
C VAL A 424 21.26 30.10 -30.69
N ASN A 425 21.42 29.15 -31.62
CA ASN A 425 20.37 28.24 -32.07
C ASN A 425 20.76 26.75 -32.00
N LYS A 426 21.84 26.39 -31.28
CA LYS A 426 22.24 24.99 -31.09
C LYS A 426 21.58 24.41 -29.83
N CYS A 427 21.18 23.14 -29.92
CA CYS A 427 20.59 22.37 -28.84
C CYS A 427 21.52 21.23 -28.45
N CYS A 428 21.45 20.80 -27.19
CA CYS A 428 22.11 19.60 -26.72
C CYS A 428 21.46 18.35 -27.36
N ASP A 429 22.25 17.50 -28.01
CA ASP A 429 21.78 16.27 -28.66
C ASP A 429 21.23 15.25 -27.64
N GLY A 430 21.71 15.31 -26.40
CA GLY A 430 21.25 14.48 -25.29
C GLY A 430 19.89 14.89 -24.76
N CYS A 431 19.74 16.12 -24.24
CA CYS A 431 18.52 16.56 -23.53
C CYS A 431 17.56 17.40 -24.39
N ARG A 432 17.98 17.81 -25.60
CA ARG A 432 17.24 18.65 -26.56
C ARG A 432 16.89 20.05 -26.06
N LEU A 433 17.55 20.52 -25.00
CA LEU A 433 17.46 21.90 -24.55
C LEU A 433 18.52 22.77 -25.24
N PRO A 434 18.27 24.08 -25.42
CA PRO A 434 19.25 25.02 -25.98
C PRO A 434 20.57 25.01 -25.19
N ILE A 435 21.68 25.20 -25.88
CA ILE A 435 22.97 25.42 -25.22
C ILE A 435 22.97 26.82 -24.59
N SER A 436 23.14 26.87 -23.26
CA SER A 436 23.05 28.10 -22.46
C SER A 436 24.17 28.27 -21.43
N ALA A 437 25.01 27.25 -21.26
CA ALA A 437 26.13 27.18 -20.31
C ALA A 437 27.24 26.31 -20.91
N SER A 438 28.27 25.95 -20.14
CA SER A 438 29.40 25.11 -20.59
C SER A 438 28.95 23.83 -21.29
N PHE A 439 29.57 23.55 -22.43
CA PHE A 439 29.16 22.47 -23.32
C PHE A 439 30.36 21.82 -23.99
N TYR A 440 30.18 20.58 -24.44
CA TYR A 440 31.10 19.87 -25.31
C TYR A 440 30.54 19.89 -26.74
N TYR A 441 31.39 20.09 -27.73
CA TYR A 441 31.00 20.05 -29.14
C TYR A 441 31.99 19.24 -29.97
N CYS A 442 31.49 18.69 -31.08
CA CYS A 442 32.33 18.02 -32.06
C CYS A 442 32.80 19.00 -33.14
N THR A 443 34.07 18.96 -33.50
CA THR A 443 34.63 19.76 -34.60
C THR A 443 34.37 19.15 -35.98
N GLN A 444 33.99 17.86 -36.02
CA GLN A 444 33.81 17.09 -37.27
C GLN A 444 32.35 16.98 -37.70
N CYS A 445 31.38 17.15 -36.80
CA CYS A 445 29.95 17.10 -37.10
C CYS A 445 29.14 18.02 -36.19
N ASP A 446 27.87 18.24 -36.54
CA ASP A 446 26.95 19.10 -35.79
C ASP A 446 26.42 18.42 -34.52
N PHE A 447 27.31 18.16 -33.55
CA PHE A 447 26.99 17.46 -32.30
C PHE A 447 27.41 18.27 -31.07
N PHE A 448 26.50 18.46 -30.12
CA PHE A 448 26.65 19.29 -28.93
C PHE A 448 26.04 18.62 -27.69
N LEU A 449 26.72 18.68 -26.55
CA LEU A 449 26.20 18.23 -25.26
C LEU A 449 26.45 19.30 -24.20
N HIS A 450 25.50 19.56 -23.30
CA HIS A 450 25.83 20.27 -22.06
C HIS A 450 26.92 19.48 -21.30
N LYS A 451 27.80 20.17 -20.58
CA LYS A 451 28.83 19.52 -19.73
C LYS A 451 28.21 18.43 -18.83
N VAL A 452 27.13 18.78 -18.13
CA VAL A 452 26.35 17.84 -17.29
C VAL A 452 25.71 16.69 -18.05
N CYS A 453 25.39 16.85 -19.35
CA CYS A 453 24.84 15.78 -20.18
C CYS A 453 25.95 14.83 -20.67
N ALA A 454 27.19 15.30 -20.83
CA ALA A 454 28.34 14.47 -21.17
C ALA A 454 28.84 13.65 -19.96
N GLU A 455 28.68 14.19 -18.76
CA GLU A 455 29.11 13.56 -17.49
C GLU A 455 28.07 12.59 -16.89
N LEU A 456 26.98 12.30 -17.60
CA LEU A 456 25.92 11.43 -17.10
C LEU A 456 26.44 10.02 -16.80
N PRO A 457 25.92 9.35 -15.77
CA PRO A 457 26.26 7.96 -15.51
C PRO A 457 25.62 7.04 -16.56
N LYS A 458 26.35 6.01 -16.99
CA LYS A 458 25.82 5.02 -17.94
C LYS A 458 24.66 4.20 -17.38
N VAL A 459 24.60 4.06 -16.07
CA VAL A 459 23.59 3.29 -15.36
C VAL A 459 22.98 4.19 -14.28
N LYS A 460 21.65 4.20 -14.15
CA LYS A 460 20.96 5.06 -13.17
C LYS A 460 19.73 4.38 -12.57
N HIS A 461 19.60 4.43 -11.24
CA HIS A 461 18.35 4.08 -10.58
C HIS A 461 17.38 5.26 -10.66
N VAL A 462 16.14 4.98 -11.04
CA VAL A 462 15.12 6.00 -11.30
C VAL A 462 13.91 5.71 -10.42
N TRP A 463 13.63 6.60 -9.46
CA TRP A 463 12.55 6.41 -8.46
C TRP A 463 11.17 6.19 -9.05
N HIS A 464 10.88 6.78 -10.22
CA HIS A 464 9.57 6.68 -10.86
C HIS A 464 9.46 5.48 -11.83
N HIS A 465 10.44 4.57 -11.81
CA HIS A 465 10.44 3.33 -12.57
C HIS A 465 10.18 2.12 -11.66
N ARG A 466 9.30 1.22 -12.10
CA ARG A 466 8.80 0.10 -11.29
C ARG A 466 9.81 -1.02 -11.12
N CYS A 467 10.54 -1.38 -12.18
CA CYS A 467 11.53 -2.46 -12.10
C CYS A 467 12.65 -2.13 -11.09
N ARG A 468 13.25 -3.17 -10.54
CA ARG A 468 14.35 -3.04 -9.57
C ARG A 468 15.69 -2.70 -10.23
N PRO A 469 16.07 -3.27 -11.38
CA PRO A 469 17.34 -2.94 -12.00
C PRO A 469 17.47 -1.47 -12.37
N ALA A 470 18.72 -0.99 -12.34
CA ALA A 470 19.05 0.31 -12.86
C ALA A 470 18.86 0.38 -14.38
N LEU A 471 18.52 1.55 -14.89
CA LEU A 471 18.33 1.78 -16.31
C LEU A 471 19.67 2.12 -16.97
N VAL A 472 19.84 1.69 -18.22
CA VAL A 472 21.04 1.90 -19.02
C VAL A 472 20.85 3.08 -19.97
N LEU A 473 21.82 3.98 -20.03
CA LEU A 473 21.83 5.09 -20.96
C LEU A 473 21.98 4.56 -22.39
N THR A 474 21.09 4.98 -23.29
CA THR A 474 21.05 4.61 -24.71
C THR A 474 20.87 5.84 -25.59
N SER A 475 21.26 5.73 -26.86
CA SER A 475 21.13 6.78 -27.88
C SER A 475 20.92 6.17 -29.27
N ASN A 476 20.54 7.00 -30.25
CA ASN A 476 20.47 6.68 -31.68
C ASN A 476 19.36 5.73 -32.16
N GLU A 477 18.47 5.30 -31.27
CA GLU A 477 17.23 4.59 -31.63
C GLU A 477 16.02 5.51 -31.45
N VAL A 478 15.00 5.36 -32.29
CA VAL A 478 13.71 6.06 -32.11
C VAL A 478 12.92 5.30 -31.05
N PHE A 479 12.52 6.00 -29.98
CA PHE A 479 11.73 5.43 -28.90
C PHE A 479 10.59 6.36 -28.50
N GLU A 480 9.54 5.78 -27.90
CA GLU A 480 8.51 6.54 -27.20
C GLU A 480 8.86 6.61 -25.71
N CYS A 481 8.85 7.81 -25.15
CA CYS A 481 9.11 7.98 -23.73
C CYS A 481 7.87 7.61 -22.89
N VAL A 482 8.00 6.67 -21.95
CA VAL A 482 6.89 6.25 -21.06
C VAL A 482 6.36 7.36 -20.14
N ARG A 483 7.10 8.46 -19.96
CA ARG A 483 6.70 9.59 -19.10
C ARG A 483 5.98 10.67 -19.87
N CYS A 484 6.61 11.24 -20.90
CA CYS A 484 6.00 12.32 -21.67
C CYS A 484 5.16 11.84 -22.86
N LEU A 485 5.25 10.57 -23.24
CA LEU A 485 4.65 9.98 -24.45
C LEU A 485 5.12 10.66 -25.75
N CYS A 486 6.28 11.32 -25.71
CA CYS A 486 6.88 11.90 -26.91
C CYS A 486 7.81 10.88 -27.57
N LEU A 487 7.72 10.80 -28.90
CA LEU A 487 8.73 10.15 -29.72
C LEU A 487 10.02 10.96 -29.73
N SER A 488 11.14 10.31 -29.49
CA SER A 488 12.45 10.94 -29.47
C SER A 488 13.53 10.01 -30.00
N ASN A 489 14.60 10.60 -30.52
CA ASN A 489 15.86 9.92 -30.85
C ASN A 489 17.04 10.51 -30.05
N ALA A 490 16.75 11.23 -28.97
CA ALA A 490 17.73 11.81 -28.06
C ALA A 490 18.28 10.76 -27.08
N PHE A 491 19.01 11.17 -26.05
CA PHE A 491 19.42 10.23 -25.02
C PHE A 491 18.22 9.75 -24.20
N ALA A 492 18.22 8.47 -23.85
CA ALA A 492 17.23 7.85 -22.99
C ALA A 492 17.89 6.92 -21.98
N TYR A 493 17.20 6.66 -20.88
CA TYR A 493 17.50 5.54 -20.00
C TYR A 493 16.50 4.43 -20.30
N LYS A 494 17.00 3.25 -20.65
CA LYS A 494 16.22 2.06 -20.99
C LYS A 494 16.33 1.02 -19.88
N CYS A 495 15.20 0.43 -19.49
CA CYS A 495 15.19 -0.76 -18.65
C CYS A 495 15.43 -1.99 -19.52
N GLU A 496 16.36 -2.86 -19.14
CA GLU A 496 16.62 -4.10 -19.87
C GLU A 496 15.55 -5.18 -19.63
N GLU A 497 14.84 -5.14 -18.50
CA GLU A 497 13.80 -6.13 -18.18
C GLU A 497 12.46 -5.87 -18.91
N CYS A 498 11.98 -4.62 -18.87
CA CYS A 498 10.67 -4.26 -19.45
C CYS A 498 10.77 -3.47 -20.75
N GLU A 499 11.99 -3.24 -21.25
CA GLU A 499 12.33 -2.49 -22.47
C GLU A 499 11.84 -1.03 -22.52
N GLN A 500 11.22 -0.54 -21.45
CA GLN A 500 10.71 0.83 -21.37
C GLN A 500 11.83 1.87 -21.40
N CYS A 501 11.62 2.93 -22.17
CA CYS A 501 12.56 4.03 -22.31
C CYS A 501 12.00 5.31 -21.68
N THR A 502 12.83 5.99 -20.89
CA THR A 502 12.53 7.34 -20.39
C THR A 502 13.53 8.32 -20.99
N CYS A 503 13.05 9.33 -21.71
CA CYS A 503 13.94 10.33 -22.31
C CYS A 503 14.72 11.08 -21.21
N LEU A 504 15.96 11.45 -21.53
CA LEU A 504 16.84 12.15 -20.58
C LEU A 504 16.19 13.41 -20.01
N ARG A 505 15.37 14.10 -20.80
CA ARG A 505 14.65 15.27 -20.33
C ARG A 505 13.68 14.97 -19.19
N CYS A 506 12.90 13.89 -19.28
CA CYS A 506 12.02 13.45 -18.20
C CYS A 506 12.83 13.01 -16.98
N ILE A 507 13.97 12.34 -17.19
CA ILE A 507 14.90 11.97 -16.10
C ILE A 507 15.41 13.22 -15.37
N ILE A 508 15.88 14.24 -16.09
CA ILE A 508 16.37 15.49 -15.48
C ILE A 508 15.25 16.23 -14.76
N ALA A 509 14.06 16.31 -15.37
CA ALA A 509 12.89 16.95 -14.79
C ALA A 509 12.49 16.30 -13.46
N LEU A 510 12.44 14.97 -13.42
CA LEU A 510 12.00 14.20 -12.25
C LEU A 510 13.14 13.83 -11.29
N THR A 511 14.39 14.12 -11.63
CA THR A 511 15.49 14.01 -10.66
C THR A 511 15.19 15.00 -9.53
N PRO A 512 15.31 14.61 -8.25
CA PRO A 512 14.95 15.51 -7.15
C PRO A 512 15.75 16.83 -7.14
N GLY A 513 15.15 17.85 -6.54
CA GLY A 513 15.70 19.20 -6.45
C GLY A 513 14.99 20.21 -7.37
N ALA A 514 15.28 21.48 -7.12
CA ALA A 514 14.61 22.59 -7.80
C ALA A 514 15.01 22.69 -9.28
N ARG A 515 14.05 23.00 -10.14
CA ARG A 515 14.25 23.15 -11.58
C ARG A 515 13.75 24.50 -12.05
N THR A 516 14.58 25.23 -12.77
CA THR A 516 14.16 26.47 -13.43
C THR A 516 13.30 26.15 -14.63
N CYS A 517 12.12 26.76 -14.73
CA CYS A 517 11.26 26.67 -15.90
C CYS A 517 11.39 27.97 -16.71
N LEU A 518 11.65 27.86 -18.01
CA LEU A 518 11.72 29.05 -18.86
C LEU A 518 10.30 29.60 -19.05
N GLY A 519 10.02 30.76 -18.44
CA GLY A 519 8.67 31.35 -18.34
C GLY A 519 8.23 31.61 -16.90
N HIS A 520 8.88 30.99 -15.90
CA HIS A 520 8.65 31.29 -14.49
C HIS A 520 9.96 31.60 -13.77
N LYS A 521 10.00 32.70 -13.01
CA LYS A 521 11.24 33.18 -12.38
C LYS A 521 11.71 32.29 -11.23
N HIS A 522 10.77 31.73 -10.47
CA HIS A 522 11.11 30.90 -9.32
C HIS A 522 11.39 29.45 -9.75
N PRO A 523 12.29 28.74 -9.07
CA PRO A 523 12.45 27.31 -9.26
C PRO A 523 11.18 26.54 -8.90
N LEU A 524 10.91 25.48 -9.65
CA LEU A 524 9.82 24.55 -9.39
C LEU A 524 10.34 23.28 -8.73
N LEU A 525 9.57 22.75 -7.79
CA LEU A 525 9.82 21.47 -7.11
C LEU A 525 8.72 20.49 -7.47
N PHE A 526 9.07 19.23 -7.68
CA PHE A 526 8.10 18.19 -8.00
C PHE A 526 7.47 17.62 -6.73
N TYR A 527 6.16 17.76 -6.57
CA TYR A 527 5.39 17.22 -5.45
C TYR A 527 4.59 16.01 -5.92
N THR A 528 4.97 14.82 -5.47
CA THR A 528 4.39 13.53 -5.89
C THR A 528 2.92 13.36 -5.52
N GLU A 529 2.52 13.87 -4.36
CA GLU A 529 1.19 13.64 -3.77
C GLU A 529 0.24 14.83 -3.96
N TYR A 530 0.75 15.94 -4.51
CA TYR A 530 -0.09 17.10 -4.73
C TYR A 530 -1.06 16.86 -5.88
N LYS A 531 -2.34 17.13 -5.63
CA LYS A 531 -3.40 17.16 -6.63
C LYS A 531 -3.74 18.60 -6.99
N GLY A 532 -3.83 18.90 -8.28
CA GLY A 532 -4.26 20.22 -8.72
C GLY A 532 -4.28 20.40 -10.22
N ARG A 533 -4.36 21.67 -10.64
CA ARG A 533 -4.41 22.08 -12.05
C ARG A 533 -3.02 22.31 -12.63
N CYS A 534 -2.82 21.94 -13.89
CA CYS A 534 -1.69 22.42 -14.69
C CYS A 534 -2.05 23.75 -15.37
N VAL A 535 -1.28 24.81 -15.10
CA VAL A 535 -1.52 26.15 -15.68
C VAL A 535 -1.36 26.15 -17.19
N ALA A 536 -0.45 25.34 -17.74
CA ALA A 536 -0.15 25.34 -19.17
C ALA A 536 -1.21 24.63 -20.03
N CYS A 537 -1.72 23.48 -19.59
CA CYS A 537 -2.71 22.71 -20.38
C CYS A 537 -4.14 22.82 -19.86
N GLY A 538 -4.35 23.43 -18.70
CA GLY A 538 -5.66 23.60 -18.07
C GLY A 538 -6.27 22.33 -17.49
N LYS A 539 -5.59 21.18 -17.54
CA LYS A 539 -6.09 19.93 -16.96
C LYS A 539 -6.11 20.00 -15.44
N ASP A 540 -7.22 19.55 -14.87
CA ASP A 540 -7.50 19.45 -13.44
C ASP A 540 -7.22 18.05 -12.88
N ASP A 541 -7.26 17.94 -11.56
CA ASP A 541 -7.12 16.70 -10.78
C ASP A 541 -5.87 15.86 -11.11
N ILE A 542 -4.80 16.53 -11.54
CA ILE A 542 -3.51 15.89 -11.82
C ILE A 542 -2.80 15.63 -10.51
N THR A 543 -2.47 14.36 -10.25
CA THR A 543 -1.58 13.97 -9.15
C THR A 543 -0.14 14.02 -9.61
N GLY A 544 0.74 14.69 -8.86
CA GLY A 544 2.15 14.81 -9.20
C GLY A 544 2.45 16.04 -10.07
N LEU A 545 2.68 17.20 -9.45
CA LEU A 545 2.88 18.48 -10.14
C LEU A 545 4.20 19.15 -9.77
N PHE A 546 4.82 19.82 -10.74
CA PHE A 546 5.86 20.80 -10.49
C PHE A 546 5.21 22.07 -9.95
N ARG A 547 5.64 22.56 -8.79
CA ARG A 547 5.08 23.74 -8.14
C ARG A 547 6.15 24.72 -7.72
N CYS A 548 5.79 25.99 -7.77
CA CYS A 548 6.53 27.06 -7.12
C CYS A 548 6.13 27.12 -5.63
N LYS A 549 7.09 27.28 -4.71
CA LYS A 549 6.79 27.54 -3.28
C LYS A 549 6.26 28.97 -3.08
N ASP A 550 6.70 29.91 -3.91
CA ASP A 550 6.43 31.34 -3.75
C ASP A 550 5.12 31.81 -4.40
N CYS A 551 4.50 31.00 -5.27
CA CYS A 551 3.25 31.35 -5.95
C CYS A 551 2.46 30.12 -6.44
N ASN A 552 1.24 30.34 -6.92
CA ASN A 552 0.33 29.28 -7.38
C ASN A 552 0.67 28.70 -8.77
N PHE A 553 1.89 28.92 -9.27
CA PHE A 553 2.30 28.38 -10.55
C PHE A 553 2.57 26.87 -10.44
N SER A 554 1.85 26.08 -11.26
CA SER A 554 1.99 24.63 -11.31
C SER A 554 1.95 24.08 -12.73
N LEU A 555 2.80 23.08 -12.99
CA LEU A 555 2.89 22.39 -14.28
C LEU A 555 2.88 20.88 -14.10
N ASP A 556 2.14 20.18 -14.96
CA ASP A 556 2.30 18.74 -15.10
C ASP A 556 3.64 18.38 -15.75
N HIS A 557 4.07 17.13 -15.55
CA HIS A 557 5.38 16.68 -16.03
C HIS A 557 5.50 16.68 -17.56
N LYS A 558 4.39 16.56 -18.30
CA LYS A 558 4.39 16.58 -19.76
C LYS A 558 4.66 18.01 -20.24
N CYS A 559 3.91 18.97 -19.71
CA CYS A 559 4.04 20.40 -19.99
C CYS A 559 5.41 20.95 -19.59
N PHE A 560 5.93 20.52 -18.43
CA PHE A 560 7.31 20.84 -18.03
C PHE A 560 8.35 20.28 -19.03
N SER A 561 8.07 19.12 -19.62
CA SER A 561 8.97 18.43 -20.55
C SER A 561 8.81 18.87 -22.02
N LEU A 562 7.97 19.86 -22.33
CA LEU A 562 7.78 20.35 -23.71
C LEU A 562 8.93 21.21 -24.22
N PRO A 563 9.45 20.99 -25.45
CA PRO A 563 10.53 21.82 -26.02
C PRO A 563 10.17 23.30 -25.96
N ILE A 564 11.08 24.08 -25.36
CA ILE A 564 10.92 25.54 -25.24
C ILE A 564 10.86 26.18 -26.62
N ARG A 565 11.62 25.61 -27.57
CA ARG A 565 11.62 26.01 -28.96
C ARG A 565 11.32 24.83 -29.86
N SER A 566 10.34 24.97 -30.75
CA SER A 566 10.03 23.97 -31.77
C SER A 566 10.20 24.56 -33.16
N GLN A 567 10.67 23.76 -34.09
CA GLN A 567 10.71 24.12 -35.51
C GLN A 567 9.60 23.37 -36.23
N HIS A 568 8.63 24.10 -36.76
CA HIS A 568 7.70 23.50 -37.70
C HIS A 568 8.33 23.47 -39.10
N ARG A 569 8.01 22.45 -39.91
CA ARG A 569 8.61 22.22 -41.24
C ARG A 569 8.51 23.42 -42.21
N ASN A 570 7.56 24.33 -41.96
CA ASN A 570 7.32 25.51 -42.79
C ASN A 570 7.91 26.80 -42.20
N ASP A 571 8.50 26.74 -41.00
CA ASP A 571 8.99 27.93 -40.29
C ASP A 571 10.51 28.05 -40.43
N LYS A 572 10.95 29.23 -40.88
CA LYS A 572 12.39 29.59 -40.91
C LYS A 572 12.93 29.94 -39.52
N HIS A 573 12.05 30.20 -38.56
CA HIS A 573 12.40 30.61 -37.20
C HIS A 573 11.82 29.61 -36.18
N LEU A 574 12.52 29.46 -35.06
CA LEU A 574 12.06 28.61 -33.96
C LEU A 574 10.87 29.26 -33.24
N LEU A 575 9.74 28.56 -33.17
CA LEU A 575 8.60 28.93 -32.34
C LEU A 575 9.00 28.77 -30.88
N SER A 576 8.77 29.78 -30.03
CA SER A 576 9.07 29.71 -28.59
C SER A 576 7.77 29.55 -27.79
N LEU A 577 7.77 28.63 -26.83
CA LEU A 577 6.66 28.47 -25.88
C LEU A 577 6.62 29.70 -24.96
N ALA A 578 5.51 30.43 -24.95
CA ALA A 578 5.27 31.57 -24.06
C ALA A 578 4.15 31.22 -23.07
N SER A 579 4.41 31.40 -21.78
CA SER A 579 3.38 31.32 -20.74
C SER A 579 2.72 32.69 -20.59
N HIS A 580 1.43 32.79 -20.91
CA HIS A 580 0.63 33.97 -20.59
C HIS A 580 0.04 33.77 -19.18
N ASP A 581 0.45 34.60 -18.22
CA ASP A 581 -0.36 34.81 -17.02
C ASP A 581 -1.56 35.66 -17.45
N ASP A 582 -2.77 35.11 -17.35
CA ASP A 582 -4.01 35.84 -17.55
C ASP A 582 -4.15 36.96 -16.51
N ASN A 583 -3.68 38.18 -16.85
CA ASN A 583 -4.30 39.42 -16.37
C ASN A 583 -3.85 40.72 -17.05
N ARG A 584 -3.41 40.73 -18.31
CA ARG A 584 -3.19 42.00 -19.06
C ARG A 584 -3.52 41.87 -20.55
N TYR A 585 -4.77 41.53 -20.87
CA TYR A 585 -5.27 41.67 -22.25
C TYR A 585 -5.65 43.13 -22.59
N SER A 586 -5.68 44.03 -21.62
CA SER A 586 -6.20 45.40 -21.77
C SER A 586 -5.17 46.52 -21.92
N GLU A 587 -3.86 46.25 -21.97
CA GLU A 587 -2.83 47.32 -22.00
C GLU A 587 -1.87 47.31 -23.21
N SER A 588 -1.98 46.40 -24.17
CA SER A 588 -1.04 46.35 -25.32
C SER A 588 -1.66 46.58 -26.70
N HIS A 589 -2.87 47.14 -26.76
CA HIS A 589 -3.46 47.63 -28.01
C HIS A 589 -3.93 49.08 -27.89
N PHE A 590 -2.97 50.01 -27.95
CA PHE A 590 -3.12 51.31 -28.61
C PHE A 590 -1.79 51.74 -29.22
#